data_AF-A0A1J4L0W3-F1
#
_entry.id   AF-A0A1J4L0W3-F1
#
_cell.length_a   1.000
_cell.length_b   1.000
_cell.length_c   1.000
_cell.angle_alpha   90.00
_cell.angle_beta   90.00
_cell.angle_gamma   90.00
#
_symmetry.space_group_name_H-M   'P 1'
#
loop_
_entity.id
_entity.type
_entity.pdbx_description
1 polymer ?
#
loop_
_entity_poly.entity_id
_entity_poly.type
_entity_poly.pdbx_seq_one_letter_code
_entity_poly.pdbx_strand_id
1 'polypeptide(L)'
;MKKAGYQKIRKRIFGANNKKMKSLRFPTSFSSDSFSQETEEFSSSSTQNVFKLQKEILAQSQSIEDYIKTHHSQLKSNESFSVLESLFTLFKSEVSMNLTLRKAILQERKIRANCEQEKSLVVSFFQELSRITNTPINSFEDVYSFVISKSDKFIQTKRNLQNHISQNQDQINKLEQVIQSREDELQIVDQNLKNADQVIEKLKTKLLATKTQVSSLKSELAQSNEIIQKQRLAIQEQKHANSSEQENAQNEIEEIKSECEQSLQVLHQKLHIQRQKSKSQSLRIKELEANLNNQEEIYESKISEMTEQIQKLTDANQNASTRIHSENKKIDYLTTQNSELEEQILQMKQKIENYETQLFTMKGQIDHMKSSNQAYRKKYEMKLHSVKLEHKHELNTVASNVEISLEKKMKTINEQLQQKEDEISMARSELETAHHQLAELVQKLRKQEKRRQKEQQDNEDFRIENERLRNMMRERSDNQKEVEYVLTEFQKLQGILNLGPKATPHDVVDKITSIISRRIHHRY
;
A
#
# COMPACT_ATOMS: atom_id res chain seq x y z
N MET A 1 24.32 56.04 106.20
CA MET A 1 23.98 56.89 107.38
C MET A 1 24.60 56.29 108.64
N LYS A 2 24.62 57.02 109.77
CA LYS A 2 25.15 56.64 111.10
C LYS A 2 26.66 56.36 111.17
N LYS A 3 27.40 57.30 111.77
CA LYS A 3 28.40 57.04 112.83
C LYS A 3 28.55 58.34 113.64
N ALA A 4 28.32 58.26 114.93
CA ALA A 4 28.29 59.42 115.83
C ALA A 4 29.36 59.31 116.93
N GLY A 5 29.76 60.47 117.43
CA GLY A 5 30.66 60.78 118.54
C GLY A 5 31.32 59.68 119.38
N TYR A 6 32.62 59.84 119.58
CA TYR A 6 33.29 59.66 120.89
C TYR A 6 34.59 60.49 120.90
N GLN A 7 34.87 61.20 122.00
CA GLN A 7 36.18 61.63 122.55
C GLN A 7 35.97 62.83 123.50
N LYS A 8 36.02 62.59 124.81
CA LYS A 8 36.13 63.61 125.86
C LYS A 8 36.78 62.98 127.11
N ILE A 9 37.27 63.81 128.02
CA ILE A 9 37.89 63.46 129.33
C ILE A 9 39.35 62.97 129.25
N ARG A 10 40.29 63.88 129.51
CA ARG A 10 41.45 63.63 130.41
C ARG A 10 42.11 64.94 130.88
N LYS A 11 42.66 64.91 132.10
CA LYS A 11 43.44 65.93 132.85
C LYS A 11 42.69 66.80 133.88
N ARG A 12 42.67 66.29 135.12
CA ARG A 12 42.87 67.00 136.40
C ARG A 12 43.79 66.11 137.28
N ILE A 13 44.16 66.60 138.48
CA ILE A 13 45.11 66.04 139.46
C ILE A 13 46.55 66.53 139.26
N PHE A 14 46.92 67.60 139.96
CA PHE A 14 47.79 67.57 141.13
C PHE A 14 47.81 68.95 141.80
N GLY A 15 47.80 68.99 143.13
CA GLY A 15 47.92 70.21 143.93
C GLY A 15 48.38 69.87 145.34
N ALA A 16 49.58 70.30 145.71
CA ALA A 16 50.22 69.95 146.97
C ALA A 16 50.20 71.14 147.94
N ASN A 17 49.75 70.90 149.18
CA ASN A 17 49.71 71.92 150.22
C ASN A 17 51.05 71.98 150.97
N ASN A 18 51.57 73.19 151.18
CA ASN A 18 52.71 73.45 152.05
C ASN A 18 52.33 74.44 153.16
N LYS A 19 52.26 73.98 154.41
CA LYS A 19 52.08 74.84 155.60
C LYS A 19 53.42 74.94 156.35
N LYS A 20 54.02 76.13 156.39
CA LYS A 20 55.18 76.40 157.27
C LYS A 20 54.73 76.69 158.70
N MET A 21 55.54 76.27 159.67
CA MET A 21 55.32 76.54 161.10
C MET A 21 55.37 78.05 161.41
N LYS A 22 54.70 78.46 162.50
CA LYS A 22 54.86 79.80 163.10
C LYS A 22 55.81 79.72 164.30
N SER A 23 56.58 80.79 164.51
CA SER A 23 57.54 80.91 165.62
C SER A 23 56.84 80.99 166.97
N LEU A 24 57.44 80.37 168.01
CA LEU A 24 57.01 80.51 169.39
C LEU A 24 57.47 81.86 169.97
N ARG A 25 56.58 82.55 170.68
CA ARG A 25 56.93 83.58 171.67
C ARG A 25 56.67 83.01 173.06
N PHE A 26 57.58 83.23 174.01
CA PHE A 26 57.36 82.90 175.42
C PHE A 26 56.44 83.94 176.08
N PRO A 27 55.34 83.55 176.76
CA PRO A 27 54.56 84.45 177.61
C PRO A 27 55.25 84.66 178.96
N THR A 28 55.30 85.91 179.43
CA THR A 28 55.92 86.30 180.72
C THR A 28 54.90 86.49 181.85
N SER A 29 53.69 85.93 181.74
CA SER A 29 52.65 85.99 182.76
C SER A 29 52.07 84.61 183.07
N PHE A 30 51.80 84.35 184.35
CA PHE A 30 51.00 83.22 184.80
C PHE A 30 49.53 83.51 184.48
N SER A 31 49.09 83.10 183.30
CA SER A 31 47.65 82.94 183.02
C SER A 31 47.22 81.56 183.47
N SER A 32 46.32 81.48 184.45
CA SER A 32 45.73 80.22 184.95
C SER A 32 44.88 79.50 183.90
N ASP A 33 44.37 80.24 182.92
CA ASP A 33 43.20 79.84 182.13
C ASP A 33 43.58 79.12 180.83
N SER A 34 44.32 78.01 180.95
CA SER A 34 44.39 76.92 179.95
C SER A 34 45.13 75.68 180.47
N PHE A 35 44.53 75.00 181.45
CA PHE A 35 44.87 73.60 181.78
C PHE A 35 43.64 72.68 181.69
N SER A 36 42.78 72.93 180.69
CA SER A 36 41.69 72.02 180.31
C SER A 36 42.26 70.68 179.83
N GLN A 37 41.69 69.58 180.31
CA GLN A 37 42.29 68.26 180.18
C GLN A 37 42.03 67.62 178.81
N GLU A 38 43.09 67.28 178.07
CA GLU A 38 43.09 66.08 177.23
C GLU A 38 43.46 64.89 178.12
N THR A 39 42.46 64.13 178.58
CA THR A 39 42.68 62.87 179.31
C THR A 39 42.93 61.72 178.33
N GLU A 40 44.15 61.66 177.77
CA GLU A 40 44.68 60.41 177.19
C GLU A 40 45.40 59.57 178.26
N GLU A 41 45.31 58.25 178.13
CA GLU A 41 45.70 57.29 179.15
C GLU A 41 47.21 57.04 179.20
N PHE A 42 47.92 57.73 180.10
CA PHE A 42 49.32 57.41 180.43
C PHE A 42 49.42 56.44 181.60
N SER A 43 49.39 55.14 181.27
CA SER A 43 49.19 53.97 182.15
C SER A 43 50.32 53.65 183.14
N SER A 44 50.98 54.65 183.75
CA SER A 44 51.96 54.44 184.82
C SER A 44 51.56 55.18 186.11
N SER A 45 51.65 54.49 187.25
CA SER A 45 51.34 55.06 188.57
C SER A 45 52.26 56.23 188.94
N SER A 46 53.52 56.18 188.48
CA SER A 46 54.51 57.24 188.67
C SER A 46 54.07 58.57 188.04
N THR A 47 53.56 58.56 186.79
CA THR A 47 53.11 59.79 186.12
C THR A 47 51.92 60.45 186.83
N GLN A 48 50.98 59.68 187.38
CA GLN A 48 49.86 60.24 188.15
C GLN A 48 50.34 60.98 189.42
N ASN A 49 51.33 60.43 190.13
CA ASN A 49 51.86 61.07 191.34
C ASN A 49 52.60 62.38 191.04
N VAL A 50 53.34 62.45 189.93
CA VAL A 50 53.98 63.70 189.47
C VAL A 50 52.95 64.77 189.12
N PHE A 51 51.83 64.41 188.47
CA PHE A 51 50.74 65.37 188.19
C PHE A 51 50.05 65.88 189.47
N LYS A 52 49.85 65.04 190.50
CA LYS A 52 49.32 65.47 191.80
C LYS A 52 50.24 66.50 192.46
N LEU A 53 51.52 66.17 192.61
CA LEU A 53 52.53 67.07 193.20
C LEU A 53 52.64 68.40 192.43
N GLN A 54 52.57 68.35 191.10
CA GLN A 54 52.62 69.54 190.25
C GLN A 54 51.38 70.45 190.44
N LYS A 55 50.19 69.88 190.65
CA LYS A 55 48.97 70.63 190.98
C LYS A 55 49.03 71.24 192.38
N GLU A 56 49.60 70.52 193.33
CA GLU A 56 49.82 70.99 194.70
C GLU A 56 50.82 72.15 194.75
N ILE A 57 51.98 72.03 194.08
CA ILE A 57 52.96 73.12 193.96
C ILE A 57 52.31 74.38 193.35
N LEU A 58 51.49 74.23 192.30
CA LEU A 58 50.77 75.37 191.69
C LEU A 58 49.76 76.00 192.66
N ALA A 59 49.02 75.21 193.45
CA ALA A 59 48.09 75.73 194.45
C ALA A 59 48.81 76.49 195.58
N GLN A 60 49.92 75.93 196.09
CA GLN A 60 50.75 76.61 197.09
C GLN A 60 51.39 77.89 196.52
N SER A 61 51.83 77.87 195.26
CA SER A 61 52.33 79.04 194.53
C SER A 61 51.28 80.16 194.49
N GLN A 62 50.02 79.80 194.18
CA GLN A 62 48.91 80.75 194.12
C GLN A 62 48.68 81.43 195.49
N SER A 63 48.68 80.65 196.59
CA SER A 63 48.52 81.21 197.94
C SER A 63 49.66 82.14 198.36
N ILE A 64 50.90 81.84 197.98
CA ILE A 64 52.06 82.71 198.22
C ILE A 64 51.95 83.99 197.37
N GLU A 65 51.54 83.87 196.11
CA GLU A 65 51.32 85.02 195.23
C GLU A 65 50.27 85.98 195.80
N ASP A 66 49.14 85.46 196.23
CA ASP A 66 48.04 86.28 196.70
C ASP A 66 48.38 86.92 198.07
N TYR A 67 49.15 86.23 198.93
CA TYR A 67 49.76 86.85 200.12
C TYR A 67 50.68 88.03 199.75
N ILE A 68 51.59 87.86 198.79
CA ILE A 68 52.50 88.93 198.33
C ILE A 68 51.69 90.11 197.77
N LYS A 69 50.70 89.86 196.91
CA LYS A 69 49.81 90.92 196.38
C LYS A 69 49.10 91.70 197.49
N THR A 70 48.55 91.01 198.49
CA THR A 70 47.80 91.63 199.59
C THR A 70 48.66 92.55 200.46
N HIS A 71 49.94 92.19 200.70
CA HIS A 71 50.83 92.97 201.56
C HIS A 71 51.79 93.93 200.82
N HIS A 72 51.90 93.87 199.48
CA HIS A 72 52.81 94.70 198.69
C HIS A 72 52.61 96.21 198.91
N SER A 73 51.40 96.68 199.21
CA SER A 73 51.13 98.10 199.49
C SER A 73 51.57 98.56 200.89
N GLN A 74 51.69 97.65 201.85
CA GLN A 74 52.08 97.93 203.24
C GLN A 74 53.57 97.74 203.50
N LEU A 75 54.18 96.73 202.87
CA LEU A 75 55.57 96.31 203.12
C LEU A 75 56.57 96.79 202.05
N LYS A 76 56.16 97.68 201.14
CA LYS A 76 56.96 98.11 199.97
C LYS A 76 58.33 98.71 200.28
N SER A 77 58.49 99.31 201.46
CA SER A 77 59.76 99.88 201.95
C SER A 77 60.64 98.87 202.70
N ASN A 78 60.18 97.64 202.94
CA ASN A 78 60.94 96.61 203.61
C ASN A 78 61.75 95.79 202.60
N GLU A 79 63.08 95.92 202.66
CA GLU A 79 64.03 95.21 201.80
C GLU A 79 63.80 93.68 201.83
N SER A 80 63.47 93.10 202.99
CA SER A 80 63.18 91.67 203.12
C SER A 80 61.94 91.23 202.32
N PHE A 81 60.96 92.12 202.13
CA PHE A 81 59.78 91.85 201.32
C PHE A 81 60.10 91.92 199.82
N SER A 82 60.95 92.87 199.40
CA SER A 82 61.46 92.95 198.02
C SER A 82 62.28 91.71 197.64
N VAL A 83 63.08 91.17 198.57
CA VAL A 83 63.79 89.89 198.40
C VAL A 83 62.81 88.72 198.26
N LEU A 84 61.74 88.67 199.07
CA LEU A 84 60.70 87.65 198.95
C LEU A 84 59.96 87.71 197.60
N GLU A 85 59.57 88.90 197.16
CA GLU A 85 58.91 89.11 195.85
C GLU A 85 59.83 88.73 194.68
N SER A 86 61.13 89.01 194.80
CA SER A 86 62.16 88.62 193.83
C SER A 86 62.39 87.09 193.80
N LEU A 87 62.52 86.45 194.96
CA LEU A 87 62.67 84.99 195.08
C LEU A 87 61.43 84.26 194.56
N PHE A 88 60.23 84.77 194.86
CA PHE A 88 58.99 84.20 194.34
C PHE A 88 58.84 84.38 192.83
N THR A 89 59.32 85.50 192.28
CA THR A 89 59.37 85.73 190.82
C THR A 89 60.36 84.78 190.12
N LEU A 90 61.53 84.53 190.73
CA LEU A 90 62.48 83.51 190.24
C LEU A 90 61.89 82.10 190.30
N PHE A 91 61.26 81.73 191.43
CA PHE A 91 60.57 80.45 191.59
C PHE A 91 59.44 80.27 190.57
N LYS A 92 58.62 81.30 190.31
CA LYS A 92 57.64 81.31 189.22
C LYS A 92 58.29 81.06 187.86
N SER A 93 59.39 81.74 187.56
CA SER A 93 60.14 81.54 186.31
C SER A 93 60.62 80.09 186.16
N GLU A 94 61.23 79.54 187.21
CA GLU A 94 61.75 78.16 187.25
C GLU A 94 60.62 77.12 187.12
N VAL A 95 59.49 77.31 187.81
CA VAL A 95 58.30 76.46 187.67
C VAL A 95 57.72 76.54 186.26
N SER A 96 57.58 77.75 185.69
CA SER A 96 57.09 77.94 184.31
C SER A 96 58.01 77.30 183.28
N MET A 97 59.33 77.43 183.45
CA MET A 97 60.33 76.79 182.61
C MET A 97 60.27 75.26 182.73
N ASN A 98 60.18 74.69 183.94
CA ASN A 98 60.05 73.24 184.15
C ASN A 98 58.75 72.69 183.56
N LEU A 99 57.63 73.40 183.71
CA LEU A 99 56.34 73.03 183.09
C LEU A 99 56.46 73.03 181.56
N THR A 100 57.12 74.03 180.99
CA THR A 100 57.33 74.16 179.55
C THR A 100 58.27 73.07 179.02
N LEU A 101 59.37 72.79 179.72
CA LEU A 101 60.32 71.73 179.40
C LEU A 101 59.66 70.34 179.48
N ARG A 102 58.85 70.07 180.52
CA ARG A 102 58.08 68.83 180.65
C ARG A 102 57.07 68.66 179.51
N LYS A 103 56.34 69.72 179.14
CA LYS A 103 55.44 69.70 177.96
C LYS A 103 56.21 69.37 176.69
N ALA A 104 57.36 70.01 176.45
CA ALA A 104 58.20 69.74 175.28
C ALA A 104 58.74 68.29 175.26
N ILE A 105 59.22 67.77 176.39
CA ILE A 105 59.72 66.39 176.51
C ILE A 105 58.60 65.36 176.28
N LEU A 106 57.38 65.61 176.79
CA LEU A 106 56.23 64.74 176.55
C LEU A 106 55.80 64.77 175.08
N GLN A 107 55.81 65.96 174.45
CA GLN A 107 55.51 66.13 173.03
C GLN A 107 56.54 65.41 172.14
N GLU A 108 57.85 65.55 172.43
CA GLU A 108 58.93 64.82 171.76
C GLU A 108 58.76 63.29 171.91
N ARG A 109 58.37 62.81 173.10
CA ARG A 109 58.11 61.38 173.32
C ARG A 109 56.90 60.89 172.50
N LYS A 110 55.80 61.66 172.41
CA LYS A 110 54.65 61.31 171.57
C LYS A 110 55.02 61.33 170.08
N ILE A 111 55.82 62.30 169.63
CA ILE A 111 56.35 62.35 168.25
C ILE A 111 57.24 61.13 167.95
N ARG A 112 58.17 60.77 168.84
CA ARG A 112 59.06 59.61 168.64
C ARG A 112 58.31 58.29 168.59
N ALA A 113 57.35 58.06 169.50
CA ALA A 113 56.51 56.88 169.49
C ALA A 113 55.71 56.76 168.18
N ASN A 114 55.12 57.87 167.71
CA ASN A 114 54.44 57.91 166.42
C ASN A 114 55.40 57.62 165.26
N CYS A 115 56.60 58.21 165.22
CA CYS A 115 57.57 57.95 164.15
C CYS A 115 58.16 56.52 164.16
N GLU A 116 58.23 55.85 165.32
CA GLU A 116 58.58 54.43 165.42
C GLU A 116 57.43 53.54 164.93
N GLN A 117 56.18 53.88 165.25
CA GLN A 117 54.99 53.23 164.70
C GLN A 117 54.89 53.41 163.18
N GLU A 118 55.12 54.62 162.66
CA GLU A 118 55.16 54.92 161.21
C GLU A 118 56.26 54.12 160.50
N LYS A 119 57.47 54.03 161.08
CA LYS A 119 58.54 53.16 160.54
C LYS A 119 58.12 51.70 160.50
N SER A 120 57.48 51.19 161.56
CA SER A 120 56.97 49.82 161.61
C SER A 120 55.91 49.57 160.53
N LEU A 121 54.99 50.52 160.31
CA LEU A 121 53.99 50.48 159.24
C LEU A 121 54.62 50.52 157.83
N VAL A 122 55.67 51.31 157.61
CA VAL A 122 56.40 51.33 156.33
C VAL A 122 57.12 50.00 156.08
N VAL A 123 57.72 49.38 157.11
CA VAL A 123 58.35 48.05 156.99
C VAL A 123 57.31 46.96 156.71
N SER A 124 56.16 46.96 157.40
CA SER A 124 55.10 45.98 157.14
C SER A 124 54.48 46.17 155.75
N PHE A 125 54.32 47.41 155.28
CA PHE A 125 53.92 47.73 153.90
C PHE A 125 54.89 47.13 152.87
N PHE A 126 56.20 47.30 153.03
CA PHE A 126 57.19 46.72 152.12
C PHE A 126 57.21 45.17 152.16
N GLN A 127 57.04 44.57 153.33
CA GLN A 127 56.92 43.10 153.47
C GLN A 127 55.65 42.56 152.79
N GLU A 128 54.50 43.21 152.98
CA GLU A 128 53.25 42.81 152.34
C GLU A 128 53.29 43.04 150.83
N LEU A 129 53.85 44.16 150.36
CA LEU A 129 54.05 44.36 148.93
C LEU A 129 55.00 43.30 148.36
N SER A 130 56.10 42.95 149.06
CA SER A 130 56.99 41.86 148.63
C SER A 130 56.25 40.53 148.49
N ARG A 131 55.38 40.20 149.45
CA ARG A 131 54.54 38.99 149.43
C ARG A 131 53.56 38.98 148.25
N ILE A 132 52.87 40.09 147.98
CA ILE A 132 51.87 40.19 146.91
C ILE A 132 52.54 40.22 145.52
N THR A 133 53.70 40.84 145.41
CA THR A 133 54.41 41.02 144.13
C THR A 133 55.31 39.85 143.74
N ASN A 134 55.67 39.02 144.72
CA ASN A 134 56.70 37.98 144.66
C ASN A 134 58.06 38.51 144.18
N THR A 135 58.39 39.74 144.57
CA THR A 135 59.67 40.42 144.31
C THR A 135 60.13 41.13 145.59
N PRO A 136 61.42 41.12 145.95
CA PRO A 136 61.91 41.79 147.15
C PRO A 136 61.78 43.31 147.00
N ILE A 137 61.04 43.94 147.90
CA ILE A 137 60.81 45.38 147.97
C ILE A 137 61.28 45.84 149.35
N ASN A 138 62.30 46.69 149.40
CA ASN A 138 62.92 47.19 150.63
C ASN A 138 62.83 48.72 150.75
N SER A 139 62.42 49.40 149.68
CA SER A 139 62.37 50.85 149.55
C SER A 139 61.19 51.28 148.66
N PHE A 140 60.82 52.56 148.70
CA PHE A 140 59.85 53.12 147.76
C PHE A 140 60.37 53.13 146.31
N GLU A 141 61.69 53.11 146.08
CA GLU A 141 62.27 53.05 144.73
C GLU A 141 62.05 51.68 144.08
N ASP A 142 62.08 50.60 144.87
CA ASP A 142 61.68 49.26 144.43
C ASP A 142 60.19 49.23 144.04
N VAL A 143 59.33 49.93 144.80
CA VAL A 143 57.90 50.08 144.50
C VAL A 143 57.69 50.83 143.18
N TYR A 144 58.39 51.95 142.96
CA TYR A 144 58.31 52.69 141.69
C TYR A 144 58.82 51.85 140.52
N SER A 145 59.97 51.19 140.67
CA SER A 145 60.55 50.30 139.65
C SER A 145 59.64 49.12 139.31
N PHE A 146 59.00 48.52 140.32
CA PHE A 146 58.00 47.47 140.12
C PHE A 146 56.77 48.00 139.36
N VAL A 147 56.19 49.12 139.78
CA VAL A 147 55.00 49.71 139.15
C VAL A 147 55.29 50.12 137.71
N ILE A 148 56.45 50.72 137.43
CA ILE A 148 56.88 51.08 136.06
C ILE A 148 57.05 49.81 135.22
N SER A 149 57.83 48.82 135.67
CA SER A 149 58.09 47.61 134.87
C SER A 149 56.84 46.76 134.61
N LYS A 150 55.85 46.76 135.51
CA LYS A 150 54.53 46.13 135.29
C LYS A 150 53.64 46.98 134.37
N SER A 151 53.68 48.30 134.51
CA SER A 151 52.99 49.24 133.60
C SER A 151 53.50 49.10 132.16
N ASP A 152 54.82 49.04 131.95
CA ASP A 152 55.41 48.90 130.61
C ASP A 152 55.11 47.53 129.99
N LYS A 153 55.17 46.44 130.77
CA LYS A 153 54.71 45.11 130.32
C LYS A 153 53.22 45.11 129.96
N PHE A 154 52.38 45.80 130.72
CA PHE A 154 50.96 45.96 130.38
C PHE A 154 50.76 46.80 129.10
N ILE A 155 51.50 47.90 128.93
CA ILE A 155 51.46 48.75 127.74
C ILE A 155 51.94 47.98 126.49
N GLN A 156 53.01 47.20 126.62
CA GLN A 156 53.54 46.38 125.52
C GLN A 156 52.56 45.27 125.12
N THR A 157 52.02 44.51 126.09
CA THR A 157 50.96 43.51 125.84
C THR A 157 49.73 44.16 125.21
N LYS A 158 49.31 45.34 125.67
CA LYS A 158 48.20 46.10 125.08
C LYS A 158 48.48 46.52 123.64
N ARG A 159 49.69 47.00 123.31
CA ARG A 159 50.10 47.32 121.93
C ARG A 159 50.07 46.08 121.05
N ASN A 160 50.60 44.95 121.53
CA ASN A 160 50.62 43.70 120.77
C ASN A 160 49.19 43.19 120.49
N LEU A 161 48.30 43.21 121.50
CA LEU A 161 46.89 42.90 121.33
C LEU A 161 46.20 43.87 120.36
N GLN A 162 46.48 45.17 120.43
CA GLN A 162 45.92 46.16 119.52
C GLN A 162 46.40 45.94 118.06
N ASN A 163 47.66 45.58 117.86
CA ASN A 163 48.19 45.21 116.54
C ASN A 163 47.52 43.95 115.99
N HIS A 164 47.31 42.92 116.82
CA HIS A 164 46.55 41.72 116.41
C HIS A 164 45.08 42.03 116.11
N ILE A 165 44.44 42.92 116.87
CA ILE A 165 43.07 43.38 116.55
C ILE A 165 43.02 44.09 115.19
N SER A 166 44.00 44.94 114.87
CA SER A 166 44.10 45.56 113.53
C SER A 166 44.35 44.52 112.43
N GLN A 167 45.28 43.58 112.62
CA GLN A 167 45.54 42.49 111.67
C GLN A 167 44.29 41.63 111.42
N ASN A 168 43.56 41.28 112.48
CA ASN A 168 42.33 40.49 112.37
C ASN A 168 41.21 41.30 111.71
N GLN A 169 41.12 42.61 111.95
CA GLN A 169 40.17 43.47 111.24
C GLN A 169 40.51 43.55 109.74
N ASP A 170 41.78 43.67 109.36
CA ASP A 170 42.20 43.64 107.95
C ASP A 170 41.94 42.29 107.28
N GLN A 171 42.00 41.18 108.03
CA GLN A 171 41.59 39.86 107.54
C GLN A 171 40.06 39.75 107.39
N ILE A 172 39.29 40.25 108.35
CA ILE A 172 37.82 40.31 108.29
C ILE A 172 37.39 41.13 107.06
N ASN A 173 37.91 42.34 106.88
CA ASN A 173 37.60 43.22 105.75
C ASN A 173 37.88 42.52 104.39
N LYS A 174 38.96 41.72 104.30
CA LYS A 174 39.29 40.93 103.10
C LYS A 174 38.34 39.75 102.89
N LEU A 175 37.95 39.06 103.96
CA LEU A 175 36.97 37.98 103.90
C LEU A 175 35.58 38.50 103.52
N GLU A 176 35.16 39.66 104.04
CA GLU A 176 33.93 40.35 103.64
C GLU A 176 33.92 40.68 102.14
N GLN A 177 35.04 41.19 101.59
CA GLN A 177 35.17 41.43 100.15
C GLN A 177 35.13 40.13 99.31
N VAL A 178 35.74 39.05 99.78
CA VAL A 178 35.67 37.74 99.10
C VAL A 178 34.27 37.14 99.17
N ILE A 179 33.56 37.29 100.30
CA ILE A 179 32.17 36.86 100.45
C ILE A 179 31.27 37.61 99.47
N GLN A 180 31.32 38.95 99.44
CA GLN A 180 30.54 39.75 98.49
C GLN A 180 30.81 39.34 97.04
N SER A 181 32.09 39.20 96.66
CA SER A 181 32.45 38.76 95.30
C SER A 181 31.92 37.36 94.95
N ARG A 182 31.72 36.47 95.93
CA ARG A 182 31.12 35.14 95.72
C ARG A 182 29.59 35.18 95.74
N GLU A 183 28.98 36.07 96.51
CA GLU A 183 27.53 36.31 96.44
C GLU A 183 27.12 36.87 95.07
N ASP A 184 27.90 37.82 94.53
CA ASP A 184 27.71 38.39 93.20
C ASP A 184 27.85 37.30 92.10
N GLU A 185 28.87 36.45 92.19
CA GLU A 185 29.03 35.27 91.30
C GLU A 185 27.85 34.29 91.41
N LEU A 186 27.41 33.97 92.62
CA LEU A 186 26.27 33.06 92.86
C LEU A 186 24.98 33.63 92.29
N GLN A 187 24.75 34.94 92.37
CA GLN A 187 23.60 35.60 91.75
C GLN A 187 23.62 35.47 90.23
N ILE A 188 24.81 35.59 89.60
CA ILE A 188 24.98 35.36 88.16
C ILE A 188 24.69 33.89 87.79
N VAL A 189 25.16 32.92 88.60
CA VAL A 189 24.91 31.49 88.39
C VAL A 189 23.42 31.14 88.54
N ASP A 190 22.73 31.65 89.57
CA ASP A 190 21.29 31.48 89.78
C ASP A 190 20.46 32.05 88.62
N GLN A 191 20.81 33.25 88.13
CA GLN A 191 20.14 33.80 86.94
C GLN A 191 20.40 32.98 85.67
N ASN A 192 21.61 32.42 85.51
CA ASN A 192 21.93 31.53 84.40
C ASN A 192 21.20 30.18 84.47
N LEU A 193 21.00 29.62 85.67
CA LEU A 193 20.17 28.43 85.88
C LEU A 193 18.71 28.71 85.50
N LYS A 194 18.12 29.82 85.97
CA LYS A 194 16.76 30.26 85.59
C LYS A 194 16.61 30.46 84.08
N ASN A 195 17.64 30.97 83.42
CA ASN A 195 17.65 31.10 81.96
C ASN A 195 17.70 29.72 81.26
N ALA A 196 18.48 28.78 81.78
CA ALA A 196 18.57 27.41 81.27
C ALA A 196 17.25 26.64 81.44
N ASP A 197 16.59 26.74 82.60
CA ASP A 197 15.27 26.12 82.85
C ASP A 197 14.20 26.64 81.87
N GLN A 198 14.18 27.95 81.59
CA GLN A 198 13.29 28.51 80.57
C GLN A 198 13.57 27.96 79.16
N VAL A 199 14.83 27.67 78.83
CA VAL A 199 15.19 27.01 77.56
C VAL A 199 14.75 25.55 77.57
N ILE A 200 14.93 24.84 78.68
CA ILE A 200 14.47 23.44 78.86
C ILE A 200 12.96 23.32 78.68
N GLU A 201 12.14 24.21 79.27
CA GLU A 201 10.69 24.20 79.07
C GLU A 201 10.27 24.56 77.64
N LYS A 202 10.97 25.50 76.99
CA LYS A 202 10.78 25.81 75.56
C LYS A 202 11.18 24.64 74.64
N LEU A 203 12.09 23.77 75.08
CA LEU A 203 12.46 22.55 74.35
C LEU A 203 11.49 21.39 74.64
N LYS A 204 11.03 21.20 75.89
CA LYS A 204 10.00 20.22 76.26
C LYS A 204 8.69 20.45 75.51
N THR A 205 8.22 21.71 75.47
CA THR A 205 6.98 22.09 74.76
C THR A 205 7.09 21.87 73.25
N LYS A 206 8.22 22.23 72.62
CA LYS A 206 8.51 21.89 71.21
C LYS A 206 8.54 20.38 70.98
N LEU A 207 9.24 19.61 71.81
CA LEU A 207 9.34 18.15 71.71
C LEU A 207 7.95 17.49 71.81
N LEU A 208 7.09 17.98 72.69
CA LEU A 208 5.69 17.54 72.79
C LEU A 208 4.91 17.83 71.50
N ALA A 209 4.99 19.05 70.96
CA ALA A 209 4.33 19.41 69.71
C ALA A 209 4.79 18.55 68.53
N THR A 210 6.11 18.35 68.38
CA THR A 210 6.67 17.46 67.35
C THR A 210 6.24 16.00 67.55
N LYS A 211 6.19 15.50 68.79
CA LYS A 211 5.70 14.14 69.08
C LYS A 211 4.23 13.96 68.69
N THR A 212 3.37 14.95 68.94
CA THR A 212 1.97 14.95 68.49
C THR A 212 1.89 14.99 66.97
N GLN A 213 2.64 15.85 66.29
CA GLN A 213 2.67 15.92 64.83
C GLN A 213 3.12 14.58 64.19
N VAL A 214 4.17 13.94 64.72
CA VAL A 214 4.63 12.61 64.28
C VAL A 214 3.55 11.55 64.50
N SER A 215 2.75 11.65 65.55
CA SER A 215 1.63 10.71 65.78
C SER A 215 0.48 10.89 64.76
N SER A 216 0.18 12.14 64.35
CA SER A 216 -0.79 12.44 63.28
C SER A 216 -0.31 11.88 61.95
N LEU A 217 0.91 12.24 61.54
CA LEU A 217 1.53 11.77 60.29
C LEU A 217 1.61 10.23 60.22
N LYS A 218 1.83 9.55 61.35
CA LYS A 218 1.81 8.09 61.41
C LYS A 218 0.41 7.49 61.23
N SER A 219 -0.64 8.17 61.71
CA SER A 219 -2.04 7.79 61.47
C SER A 219 -2.46 8.03 60.02
N GLU A 220 -2.10 9.21 59.47
CA GLU A 220 -2.35 9.57 58.05
C GLU A 220 -1.65 8.58 57.11
N LEU A 221 -0.40 8.21 57.40
CA LEU A 221 0.33 7.19 56.66
C LEU A 221 -0.32 5.80 56.73
N ALA A 222 -0.89 5.42 57.88
CA ALA A 222 -1.61 4.15 58.00
C ALA A 222 -2.89 4.13 57.13
N GLN A 223 -3.69 5.21 57.19
CA GLN A 223 -4.88 5.37 56.35
C GLN A 223 -4.55 5.40 54.86
N SER A 224 -3.47 6.11 54.47
CA SER A 224 -2.99 6.16 53.08
C SER A 224 -2.58 4.78 52.57
N ASN A 225 -1.85 3.98 53.38
CA ASN A 225 -1.51 2.61 53.02
C ASN A 225 -2.74 1.69 52.88
N GLU A 226 -3.76 1.85 53.72
CA GLU A 226 -5.02 1.11 53.60
C GLU A 226 -5.78 1.45 52.30
N ILE A 227 -5.81 2.73 51.91
CA ILE A 227 -6.38 3.19 50.63
C ILE A 227 -5.59 2.62 49.45
N ILE A 228 -4.26 2.66 49.50
CA ILE A 228 -3.39 2.07 48.46
C ILE A 228 -3.61 0.55 48.35
N GLN A 229 -3.82 -0.15 49.46
CA GLN A 229 -4.12 -1.58 49.44
C GLN A 229 -5.48 -1.87 48.78
N LYS A 230 -6.52 -1.10 49.10
CA LYS A 230 -7.85 -1.20 48.46
C LYS A 230 -7.78 -0.90 46.97
N GLN A 231 -7.04 0.13 46.56
CA GLN A 231 -6.82 0.47 45.15
C GLN A 231 -6.07 -0.63 44.38
N ARG A 232 -5.05 -1.26 45.00
CA ARG A 232 -4.33 -2.39 44.38
C ARG A 232 -5.24 -3.60 44.14
N LEU A 233 -6.12 -3.91 45.09
CA LEU A 233 -7.10 -4.99 44.93
C LEU A 233 -8.10 -4.69 43.80
N ALA A 234 -8.69 -3.49 43.78
CA ALA A 234 -9.61 -3.08 42.72
C ALA A 234 -8.95 -3.08 41.31
N ILE A 235 -7.69 -2.65 41.20
CA ILE A 235 -6.91 -2.73 39.95
C ILE A 235 -6.66 -4.19 39.54
N GLN A 236 -6.42 -5.09 40.49
CA GLN A 236 -6.24 -6.51 40.21
C GLN A 236 -7.55 -7.16 39.76
N GLU A 237 -8.67 -6.89 40.45
CA GLU A 237 -10.01 -7.34 40.07
C GLU A 237 -10.40 -6.85 38.67
N GLN A 238 -10.21 -5.55 38.38
CA GLN A 238 -10.44 -4.98 37.06
C GLN A 238 -9.53 -5.61 35.99
N LYS A 239 -8.27 -5.90 36.31
CA LYS A 239 -7.37 -6.60 35.38
C LYS A 239 -7.87 -8.02 35.06
N HIS A 240 -8.39 -8.74 36.05
CA HIS A 240 -8.98 -10.07 35.81
C HIS A 240 -10.29 -9.98 35.01
N ALA A 241 -11.15 -9.01 35.29
CA ALA A 241 -12.37 -8.75 34.52
C ALA A 241 -12.05 -8.43 33.05
N ASN A 242 -11.22 -7.41 32.80
CA ASN A 242 -10.77 -7.06 31.44
C ASN A 242 -10.09 -8.22 30.71
N SER A 243 -9.35 -9.08 31.42
CA SER A 243 -8.72 -10.27 30.81
C SER A 243 -9.75 -11.32 30.39
N SER A 244 -10.82 -11.51 31.18
CA SER A 244 -11.92 -12.43 30.86
C SER A 244 -12.84 -11.87 29.76
N GLU A 245 -13.11 -10.57 29.76
CA GLU A 245 -13.81 -9.89 28.67
C GLU A 245 -13.02 -9.98 27.36
N GLN A 246 -11.69 -9.78 27.41
CA GLN A 246 -10.82 -9.95 26.25
C GLN A 246 -10.79 -11.41 25.76
N GLU A 247 -10.72 -12.40 26.66
CA GLU A 247 -10.76 -13.82 26.31
C GLU A 247 -12.11 -14.21 25.68
N ASN A 248 -13.23 -13.73 26.23
CA ASN A 248 -14.56 -13.95 25.65
C ASN A 248 -14.70 -13.30 24.26
N ALA A 249 -14.25 -12.05 24.08
CA ALA A 249 -14.26 -11.39 22.78
C ALA A 249 -13.30 -12.06 21.77
N GLN A 250 -12.17 -12.61 22.23
CA GLN A 250 -11.27 -13.42 21.39
C GLN A 250 -11.99 -14.68 20.89
N ASN A 251 -12.75 -15.35 21.77
CA ASN A 251 -13.54 -16.54 21.43
C ASN A 251 -14.69 -16.21 20.45
N GLU A 252 -15.45 -15.13 20.67
CA GLU A 252 -16.48 -14.66 19.71
C GLU A 252 -15.87 -14.35 18.33
N ILE A 253 -14.67 -13.73 18.30
CA ILE A 253 -13.96 -13.45 17.04
C ILE A 253 -13.55 -14.75 16.33
N GLU A 254 -13.11 -15.78 17.04
CA GLU A 254 -12.77 -17.08 16.43
C GLU A 254 -14.03 -17.85 15.98
N GLU A 255 -15.14 -17.76 16.70
CA GLU A 255 -16.43 -18.34 16.31
C GLU A 255 -16.99 -17.66 15.04
N ILE A 256 -17.09 -16.33 15.02
CA ILE A 256 -17.52 -15.54 13.85
C ILE A 256 -16.59 -15.80 12.65
N LYS A 257 -15.28 -15.92 12.89
CA LYS A 257 -14.31 -16.25 11.84
C LYS A 257 -14.55 -17.67 11.29
N SER A 258 -14.83 -18.65 12.15
CA SER A 258 -15.19 -20.01 11.75
C SER A 258 -16.47 -20.04 10.91
N GLU A 259 -17.53 -19.34 11.33
CA GLU A 259 -18.78 -19.23 10.55
C GLU A 259 -18.56 -18.54 9.20
N CYS A 260 -17.73 -17.49 9.17
CA CYS A 260 -17.40 -16.76 7.95
C CYS A 260 -16.57 -17.62 6.98
N GLU A 261 -15.62 -18.41 7.50
CA GLU A 261 -14.76 -19.30 6.72
C GLU A 261 -15.55 -20.52 6.19
N GLN A 262 -16.48 -21.07 6.97
CA GLN A 262 -17.47 -22.05 6.50
C GLN A 262 -18.41 -21.46 5.43
N SER A 263 -18.90 -20.24 5.64
CA SER A 263 -19.74 -19.53 4.65
C SER A 263 -18.98 -19.24 3.36
N LEU A 264 -17.69 -18.92 3.44
CA LEU A 264 -16.79 -18.78 2.30
C LEU A 264 -16.57 -20.11 1.58
N GLN A 265 -16.39 -21.24 2.29
CA GLN A 265 -16.35 -22.56 1.66
C GLN A 265 -17.65 -22.88 0.90
N VAL A 266 -18.82 -22.65 1.53
CA VAL A 266 -20.12 -22.88 0.90
C VAL A 266 -20.31 -21.97 -0.33
N LEU A 267 -19.90 -20.71 -0.26
CA LEU A 267 -19.90 -19.79 -1.40
C LEU A 267 -18.93 -20.23 -2.50
N HIS A 268 -17.72 -20.69 -2.16
CA HIS A 268 -16.75 -21.19 -3.12
C HIS A 268 -17.25 -22.46 -3.82
N GLN A 269 -17.89 -23.37 -3.08
CA GLN A 269 -18.47 -24.59 -3.60
C GLN A 269 -19.68 -24.29 -4.51
N LYS A 270 -20.56 -23.35 -4.12
CA LYS A 270 -21.63 -22.81 -4.98
C LYS A 270 -21.07 -22.16 -6.24
N LEU A 271 -20.02 -21.34 -6.14
CA LEU A 271 -19.34 -20.70 -7.27
C LEU A 271 -18.69 -21.73 -8.20
N HIS A 272 -18.11 -22.80 -7.65
CA HIS A 272 -17.54 -23.91 -8.41
C HIS A 272 -18.63 -24.67 -9.20
N ILE A 273 -19.76 -24.98 -8.57
CA ILE A 273 -20.93 -25.57 -9.23
C ILE A 273 -21.51 -24.62 -10.29
N GLN A 274 -21.59 -23.31 -10.01
CA GLN A 274 -22.02 -22.28 -10.96
C GLN A 274 -21.08 -22.22 -12.18
N ARG A 275 -19.76 -22.27 -11.95
CA ARG A 275 -18.72 -22.32 -13.01
C ARG A 275 -18.79 -23.63 -13.81
N GLN A 276 -19.05 -24.78 -13.19
CA GLN A 276 -19.25 -26.04 -13.90
C GLN A 276 -20.52 -26.01 -14.76
N LYS A 277 -21.65 -25.49 -14.23
CA LYS A 277 -22.89 -25.28 -15.00
C LYS A 277 -22.69 -24.30 -16.15
N SER A 278 -22.02 -23.17 -15.92
CA SER A 278 -21.69 -22.20 -16.96
C SER A 278 -20.75 -22.78 -18.02
N LYS A 279 -19.79 -23.63 -17.63
CA LYS A 279 -18.89 -24.33 -18.56
C LYS A 279 -19.62 -25.39 -19.38
N SER A 280 -20.53 -26.17 -18.79
CA SER A 280 -21.35 -27.14 -19.55
C SER A 280 -22.38 -26.45 -20.44
N GLN A 281 -22.95 -25.32 -20.01
CA GLN A 281 -23.77 -24.44 -20.85
C GLN A 281 -22.96 -23.83 -22.00
N SER A 282 -21.73 -23.37 -21.76
CA SER A 282 -20.84 -22.85 -22.81
C SER A 282 -20.44 -23.94 -23.81
N LEU A 283 -20.19 -25.17 -23.35
CA LEU A 283 -19.97 -26.31 -24.25
C LEU A 283 -21.24 -26.65 -25.04
N ARG A 284 -22.43 -26.62 -24.42
CA ARG A 284 -23.72 -26.81 -25.08
C ARG A 284 -24.03 -25.72 -26.10
N ILE A 285 -23.65 -24.48 -25.82
CA ILE A 285 -23.74 -23.35 -26.75
C ILE A 285 -22.79 -23.58 -27.92
N LYS A 286 -21.51 -23.95 -27.69
CA LYS A 286 -20.57 -24.29 -28.78
C LYS A 286 -21.00 -25.50 -29.62
N GLU A 287 -21.65 -26.48 -28.99
CA GLU A 287 -22.26 -27.63 -29.66
C GLU A 287 -23.45 -27.19 -30.53
N LEU A 288 -24.28 -26.25 -30.05
CA LEU A 288 -25.37 -25.67 -30.83
C LEU A 288 -24.88 -24.71 -31.93
N GLU A 289 -23.84 -23.91 -31.69
CA GLU A 289 -23.16 -23.05 -32.67
C GLU A 289 -22.55 -23.93 -33.78
N ALA A 290 -21.83 -25.00 -33.44
CA ALA A 290 -21.28 -25.92 -34.44
C ALA A 290 -22.38 -26.62 -35.26
N ASN A 291 -23.50 -26.99 -34.63
CA ASN A 291 -24.65 -27.57 -35.35
C ASN A 291 -25.41 -26.53 -36.20
N LEU A 292 -25.50 -25.27 -35.75
CA LEU A 292 -26.10 -24.17 -36.51
C LEU A 292 -25.22 -23.79 -37.70
N ASN A 293 -23.92 -23.60 -37.52
CA ASN A 293 -22.98 -23.33 -38.59
C ASN A 293 -22.94 -24.47 -39.62
N ASN A 294 -23.03 -25.73 -39.19
CA ASN A 294 -23.13 -26.88 -40.10
C ASN A 294 -24.48 -26.90 -40.85
N GLN A 295 -25.59 -26.50 -40.20
CA GLN A 295 -26.86 -26.29 -40.92
C GLN A 295 -26.79 -25.09 -41.87
N GLU A 296 -26.12 -24.00 -41.49
CA GLU A 296 -25.90 -22.81 -42.31
C GLU A 296 -25.06 -23.16 -43.54
N GLU A 297 -23.95 -23.91 -43.39
CA GLU A 297 -23.14 -24.43 -44.50
C GLU A 297 -23.94 -25.38 -45.41
N ILE A 298 -24.80 -26.25 -44.85
CA ILE A 298 -25.74 -27.09 -45.61
C ILE A 298 -26.78 -26.24 -46.35
N TYR A 299 -27.31 -25.18 -45.74
CA TYR A 299 -28.30 -24.30 -46.35
C TYR A 299 -27.68 -23.34 -47.37
N GLU A 300 -26.47 -22.83 -47.17
CA GLU A 300 -25.70 -22.05 -48.14
C GLU A 300 -25.34 -22.92 -49.34
N SER A 301 -24.83 -24.14 -49.12
CA SER A 301 -24.59 -25.12 -50.18
C SER A 301 -25.87 -25.41 -50.98
N LYS A 302 -27.01 -25.58 -50.30
CA LYS A 302 -28.30 -25.80 -50.95
C LYS A 302 -28.87 -24.55 -51.64
N ILE A 303 -28.61 -23.36 -51.11
CA ILE A 303 -28.92 -22.08 -51.77
C ILE A 303 -28.07 -21.95 -53.03
N SER A 304 -26.76 -22.22 -52.98
CA SER A 304 -25.88 -22.26 -54.15
C SER A 304 -26.35 -23.26 -55.20
N GLU A 305 -26.72 -24.48 -54.80
CA GLU A 305 -27.27 -25.51 -55.68
C GLU A 305 -28.60 -25.05 -56.32
N MET A 306 -29.52 -24.46 -55.55
CA MET A 306 -30.77 -23.89 -56.07
C MET A 306 -30.52 -22.66 -56.97
N THR A 307 -29.56 -21.81 -56.65
CA THR A 307 -29.17 -20.65 -57.49
C THR A 307 -28.55 -21.12 -58.80
N GLU A 308 -27.74 -22.18 -58.79
CA GLU A 308 -27.20 -22.77 -60.02
C GLU A 308 -28.31 -23.43 -60.85
N GLN A 309 -29.29 -24.08 -60.22
CA GLN A 309 -30.49 -24.59 -60.91
C GLN A 309 -31.36 -23.46 -61.48
N ILE A 310 -31.58 -22.37 -60.74
CA ILE A 310 -32.29 -21.18 -61.21
C ILE A 310 -31.55 -20.54 -62.38
N GLN A 311 -30.21 -20.44 -62.33
CA GLN A 311 -29.40 -19.92 -63.42
C GLN A 311 -29.50 -20.83 -64.66
N LYS A 312 -29.33 -22.14 -64.53
CA LYS A 312 -29.51 -23.13 -65.62
C LYS A 312 -30.91 -23.04 -66.24
N LEU A 313 -31.96 -22.86 -65.43
CA LEU A 313 -33.34 -22.68 -65.91
C LEU A 313 -33.55 -21.32 -66.56
N THR A 314 -32.88 -20.27 -66.09
CA THR A 314 -32.93 -18.91 -66.65
C THR A 314 -32.24 -18.88 -68.01
N ASP A 315 -31.05 -19.49 -68.13
CA ASP A 315 -30.34 -19.65 -69.40
C ASP A 315 -31.10 -20.54 -70.37
N ALA A 316 -31.72 -21.63 -69.90
CA ALA A 316 -32.61 -22.45 -70.71
C ALA A 316 -33.85 -21.67 -71.20
N ASN A 317 -34.45 -20.83 -70.36
CA ASN A 317 -35.61 -20.00 -70.71
C ASN A 317 -35.23 -18.82 -71.62
N GLN A 318 -34.02 -18.26 -71.48
CA GLN A 318 -33.44 -17.25 -72.37
C GLN A 318 -33.17 -17.85 -73.76
N ASN A 319 -32.64 -19.08 -73.82
CA ASN A 319 -32.45 -19.84 -75.04
C ASN A 319 -33.79 -20.25 -75.68
N ALA A 320 -34.78 -20.64 -74.89
CA ALA A 320 -36.14 -20.89 -75.37
C ALA A 320 -36.79 -19.61 -75.92
N SER A 321 -36.66 -18.48 -75.23
CA SER A 321 -37.22 -17.18 -75.65
C SER A 321 -36.58 -16.64 -76.92
N THR A 322 -35.26 -16.75 -77.06
CA THR A 322 -34.55 -16.37 -78.30
C THR A 322 -34.89 -17.31 -79.46
N ARG A 323 -35.06 -18.62 -79.20
CA ARG A 323 -35.55 -19.58 -80.19
C ARG A 323 -36.98 -19.27 -80.62
N ILE A 324 -37.91 -19.04 -79.69
CA ILE A 324 -39.29 -18.60 -79.98
C ILE A 324 -39.29 -17.30 -80.78
N HIS A 325 -38.44 -16.33 -80.45
CA HIS A 325 -38.31 -15.09 -81.23
C HIS A 325 -37.80 -15.36 -82.67
N SER A 326 -36.92 -16.33 -82.86
CA SER A 326 -36.45 -16.75 -84.20
C SER A 326 -37.52 -17.53 -85.00
N GLU A 327 -38.29 -18.38 -84.33
CA GLU A 327 -39.37 -19.16 -84.96
C GLU A 327 -40.59 -18.27 -85.24
N ASN A 328 -40.91 -17.28 -84.38
CA ASN A 328 -41.90 -16.23 -84.67
C ASN A 328 -41.50 -15.41 -85.90
N LYS A 329 -40.24 -14.94 -86.01
CA LYS A 329 -39.77 -14.26 -87.23
C LYS A 329 -39.89 -15.12 -88.50
N LYS A 330 -39.77 -16.44 -88.36
CA LYS A 330 -40.00 -17.40 -89.45
C LYS A 330 -41.49 -17.57 -89.76
N ILE A 331 -42.36 -17.52 -88.75
CA ILE A 331 -43.82 -17.48 -88.91
C ILE A 331 -44.24 -16.17 -89.58
N ASP A 332 -43.72 -15.01 -89.18
CA ASP A 332 -44.01 -13.71 -89.80
C ASP A 332 -43.64 -13.73 -91.30
N TYR A 333 -42.46 -14.26 -91.63
CA TYR A 333 -42.01 -14.46 -93.01
C TYR A 333 -42.94 -15.40 -93.80
N LEU A 334 -43.30 -16.55 -93.23
CA LEU A 334 -44.20 -17.52 -93.88
C LEU A 334 -45.65 -17.01 -93.99
N THR A 335 -46.14 -16.23 -93.03
CA THR A 335 -47.43 -15.52 -93.09
C THR A 335 -47.42 -14.52 -94.24
N THR A 336 -46.35 -13.71 -94.35
CA THR A 336 -46.16 -12.76 -95.45
C THR A 336 -46.15 -13.48 -96.80
N GLN A 337 -45.39 -14.57 -96.92
CA GLN A 337 -45.32 -15.39 -98.14
C GLN A 337 -46.68 -16.04 -98.47
N ASN A 338 -47.44 -16.48 -97.46
CA ASN A 338 -48.80 -16.98 -97.67
C ASN A 338 -49.74 -15.87 -98.17
N SER A 339 -49.68 -14.65 -97.64
CA SER A 339 -50.48 -13.53 -98.14
C SER A 339 -50.12 -13.16 -99.60
N GLU A 340 -48.83 -13.17 -99.96
CA GLU A 340 -48.41 -13.00 -101.36
C GLU A 340 -48.94 -14.11 -102.27
N LEU A 341 -48.99 -15.36 -101.80
CA LEU A 341 -49.54 -16.50 -102.54
C LEU A 341 -51.07 -16.45 -102.63
N GLU A 342 -51.76 -16.00 -101.58
CA GLU A 342 -53.22 -15.78 -101.58
C GLU A 342 -53.60 -14.66 -102.56
N GLU A 343 -52.83 -13.57 -102.62
CA GLU A 343 -53.05 -12.51 -103.61
C GLU A 343 -52.78 -13.02 -105.03
N GLN A 344 -51.70 -13.78 -105.26
CA GLN A 344 -51.44 -14.43 -106.55
C GLN A 344 -52.60 -15.38 -106.94
N ILE A 345 -53.14 -16.16 -106.00
CA ILE A 345 -54.31 -17.03 -106.23
C ILE A 345 -55.56 -16.20 -106.56
N LEU A 346 -55.76 -15.04 -105.91
CA LEU A 346 -56.88 -14.14 -106.20
C LEU A 346 -56.76 -13.54 -107.62
N GLN A 347 -55.58 -13.04 -107.99
CA GLN A 347 -55.28 -12.54 -109.33
C GLN A 347 -55.41 -13.65 -110.40
N MET A 348 -55.01 -14.88 -110.08
CA MET A 348 -55.17 -16.05 -110.95
C MET A 348 -56.66 -16.43 -111.13
N LYS A 349 -57.47 -16.40 -110.07
CA LYS A 349 -58.93 -16.61 -110.14
C LYS A 349 -59.59 -15.56 -111.03
N GLN A 350 -59.27 -14.28 -110.86
CA GLN A 350 -59.79 -13.20 -111.71
C GLN A 350 -59.38 -13.36 -113.18
N LYS A 351 -58.15 -13.84 -113.47
CA LYS A 351 -57.74 -14.19 -114.84
C LYS A 351 -58.54 -15.37 -115.41
N ILE A 352 -58.77 -16.42 -114.62
CA ILE A 352 -59.59 -17.57 -115.02
C ILE A 352 -61.02 -17.13 -115.33
N GLU A 353 -61.68 -16.38 -114.44
CA GLU A 353 -63.04 -15.85 -114.62
C GLU A 353 -63.16 -14.98 -115.89
N ASN A 354 -62.15 -14.15 -116.16
CA ASN A 354 -62.08 -13.35 -117.39
C ASN A 354 -61.89 -14.24 -118.65
N TYR A 355 -61.05 -15.27 -118.58
CA TYR A 355 -60.91 -16.25 -119.68
C TYR A 355 -62.15 -17.12 -119.87
N GLU A 356 -62.88 -17.49 -118.81
CA GLU A 356 -64.16 -18.20 -118.88
C GLU A 356 -65.24 -17.31 -119.53
N THR A 357 -65.25 -16.01 -119.20
CA THR A 357 -66.13 -15.01 -119.84
C THR A 357 -65.79 -14.84 -121.32
N GLN A 358 -64.50 -14.81 -121.68
CA GLN A 358 -64.05 -14.79 -123.08
C GLN A 358 -64.42 -16.08 -123.83
N LEU A 359 -64.22 -17.26 -123.22
CA LEU A 359 -64.63 -18.56 -123.78
C LEU A 359 -66.14 -18.66 -123.96
N PHE A 360 -66.93 -18.16 -123.02
CA PHE A 360 -68.40 -18.09 -123.16
C PHE A 360 -68.80 -17.19 -124.33
N THR A 361 -68.15 -16.03 -124.48
CA THR A 361 -68.39 -15.09 -125.58
C THR A 361 -67.99 -15.70 -126.94
N MET A 362 -66.82 -16.32 -127.04
CA MET A 362 -66.35 -17.02 -128.24
C MET A 362 -67.23 -18.24 -128.57
N LYS A 363 -67.75 -18.97 -127.57
CA LYS A 363 -68.71 -20.06 -127.77
C LYS A 363 -70.02 -19.56 -128.37
N GLY A 364 -70.54 -18.42 -127.88
CA GLY A 364 -71.69 -17.74 -128.48
C GLY A 364 -71.44 -17.33 -129.95
N GLN A 365 -70.24 -16.81 -130.26
CA GLN A 365 -69.84 -16.52 -131.64
C GLN A 365 -69.75 -17.80 -132.49
N ILE A 366 -69.24 -18.91 -131.97
CA ILE A 366 -69.17 -20.21 -132.65
C ILE A 366 -70.56 -20.75 -132.96
N ASP A 367 -71.52 -20.68 -132.02
CA ASP A 367 -72.87 -21.17 -132.24
C ASP A 367 -73.69 -20.25 -133.18
N HIS A 368 -73.41 -18.94 -133.19
CA HIS A 368 -73.88 -18.04 -134.25
C HIS A 368 -73.29 -18.40 -135.63
N MET A 369 -71.98 -18.66 -135.71
CA MET A 369 -71.32 -19.10 -136.95
C MET A 369 -71.86 -20.45 -137.45
N LYS A 370 -72.12 -21.43 -136.57
CA LYS A 370 -72.79 -22.71 -136.93
C LYS A 370 -74.16 -22.46 -137.55
N SER A 371 -74.98 -21.63 -136.91
CA SER A 371 -76.33 -21.30 -137.36
C SER A 371 -76.31 -20.67 -138.75
N SER A 372 -75.37 -19.74 -138.99
CA SER A 372 -75.12 -19.13 -140.30
C SER A 372 -74.66 -20.17 -141.34
N ASN A 373 -73.70 -21.04 -141.01
CA ASN A 373 -73.23 -22.11 -141.89
C ASN A 373 -74.35 -23.11 -142.27
N GLN A 374 -75.26 -23.41 -141.33
CA GLN A 374 -76.41 -24.28 -141.58
C GLN A 374 -77.43 -23.64 -142.54
N ALA A 375 -77.62 -22.32 -142.47
CA ALA A 375 -78.41 -21.57 -143.44
C ALA A 375 -77.76 -21.57 -144.84
N TYR A 376 -76.44 -21.40 -144.93
CA TYR A 376 -75.70 -21.51 -146.19
C TYR A 376 -75.78 -22.92 -146.80
N ARG A 377 -75.69 -23.99 -145.99
CA ARG A 377 -75.88 -25.38 -146.46
C ARG A 377 -77.25 -25.56 -147.13
N LYS A 378 -78.35 -25.21 -146.45
CA LYS A 378 -79.70 -25.28 -147.05
C LYS A 378 -79.82 -24.47 -148.34
N LYS A 379 -79.20 -23.30 -148.41
CA LYS A 379 -79.18 -22.45 -149.62
C LYS A 379 -78.44 -23.11 -150.80
N TYR A 380 -77.37 -23.85 -150.54
CA TYR A 380 -76.65 -24.61 -151.56
C TYR A 380 -77.36 -25.92 -151.94
N GLU A 381 -77.97 -26.63 -150.99
CA GLU A 381 -78.73 -27.86 -151.25
C GLU A 381 -79.91 -27.63 -152.20
N MET A 382 -80.65 -26.52 -152.05
CA MET A 382 -81.72 -26.16 -153.01
C MET A 382 -81.18 -25.88 -154.42
N LYS A 383 -80.06 -25.16 -154.56
CA LYS A 383 -79.41 -24.96 -155.87
C LYS A 383 -78.94 -26.28 -156.49
N LEU A 384 -78.35 -27.15 -155.68
CA LEU A 384 -77.86 -28.47 -156.12
C LEU A 384 -79.02 -29.40 -156.55
N HIS A 385 -80.20 -29.25 -155.94
CA HIS A 385 -81.39 -29.99 -156.35
C HIS A 385 -81.97 -29.49 -157.68
N SER A 386 -82.00 -28.16 -157.91
CA SER A 386 -82.41 -27.56 -159.19
C SER A 386 -81.56 -28.08 -160.36
N VAL A 387 -80.23 -27.96 -160.24
CA VAL A 387 -79.28 -28.39 -161.29
C VAL A 387 -79.31 -29.90 -161.54
N LYS A 388 -79.69 -30.71 -160.53
CA LYS A 388 -79.90 -32.15 -160.67
C LYS A 388 -81.13 -32.54 -161.50
N LEU A 389 -82.16 -31.69 -161.56
CA LEU A 389 -83.32 -31.93 -162.43
C LEU A 389 -82.99 -31.60 -163.90
N GLU A 390 -82.25 -30.52 -164.14
CA GLU A 390 -81.79 -30.12 -165.48
C GLU A 390 -80.84 -31.18 -166.07
N HIS A 391 -79.77 -31.56 -165.35
CA HIS A 391 -78.83 -32.60 -165.81
C HIS A 391 -79.48 -33.97 -166.03
N LYS A 392 -80.56 -34.31 -165.30
CA LYS A 392 -81.31 -35.55 -165.53
C LYS A 392 -82.06 -35.54 -166.86
N HIS A 393 -82.50 -34.36 -167.32
CA HIS A 393 -83.17 -34.23 -168.60
C HIS A 393 -82.18 -34.26 -169.78
N GLU A 394 -80.98 -33.71 -169.60
CA GLU A 394 -79.91 -33.73 -170.61
C GLU A 394 -79.25 -35.11 -170.76
N LEU A 395 -79.03 -35.84 -169.67
CA LEU A 395 -78.43 -37.19 -169.72
C LEU A 395 -79.26 -38.20 -170.53
N ASN A 396 -80.59 -38.11 -170.50
CA ASN A 396 -81.45 -38.93 -171.36
C ASN A 396 -81.28 -38.57 -172.85
N THR A 397 -81.08 -37.30 -173.18
CA THR A 397 -80.79 -36.84 -174.55
C THR A 397 -79.42 -37.32 -175.02
N VAL A 398 -78.42 -37.38 -174.14
CA VAL A 398 -77.08 -37.91 -174.47
C VAL A 398 -77.09 -39.44 -174.64
N ALA A 399 -77.83 -40.18 -173.80
CA ALA A 399 -77.92 -41.64 -173.90
C ALA A 399 -78.41 -42.11 -175.29
N SER A 400 -79.52 -41.54 -175.78
CA SER A 400 -80.08 -41.88 -177.10
C SER A 400 -79.12 -41.53 -178.26
N ASN A 401 -78.34 -40.45 -178.14
CA ASN A 401 -77.35 -40.07 -179.15
C ASN A 401 -76.09 -40.97 -179.17
N VAL A 402 -75.79 -41.70 -178.09
CA VAL A 402 -74.70 -42.70 -178.06
C VAL A 402 -75.14 -44.03 -178.67
N GLU A 403 -76.40 -44.42 -178.48
CA GLU A 403 -76.94 -45.73 -178.89
C GLU A 403 -76.92 -45.94 -180.41
N ILE A 404 -77.32 -44.95 -181.21
CA ILE A 404 -77.31 -45.03 -182.70
C ILE A 404 -75.98 -44.56 -183.32
N SER A 405 -75.08 -43.96 -182.52
CA SER A 405 -73.68 -43.76 -182.92
C SER A 405 -72.93 -45.09 -183.10
N LEU A 406 -73.42 -46.17 -182.47
CA LEU A 406 -72.96 -47.55 -182.69
C LEU A 406 -73.56 -48.16 -183.97
N GLU A 407 -74.83 -47.90 -184.29
CA GLU A 407 -75.47 -48.38 -185.52
C GLU A 407 -74.82 -47.78 -186.78
N LYS A 408 -74.43 -46.49 -186.73
CA LYS A 408 -73.60 -45.87 -187.79
C LYS A 408 -72.22 -46.51 -187.97
N LYS A 409 -71.71 -47.25 -186.98
CA LYS A 409 -70.47 -48.05 -187.10
C LYS A 409 -70.73 -49.48 -187.59
N MET A 410 -71.89 -50.08 -187.29
CA MET A 410 -72.32 -51.30 -187.99
C MET A 410 -72.58 -51.06 -189.48
N LYS A 411 -73.03 -49.86 -189.89
CA LYS A 411 -73.20 -49.53 -191.30
C LYS A 411 -71.89 -49.62 -192.11
N THR A 412 -70.77 -49.23 -191.51
CA THR A 412 -69.41 -49.41 -192.10
C THR A 412 -68.97 -50.88 -192.16
N ILE A 413 -69.57 -51.77 -191.36
CA ILE A 413 -69.32 -53.22 -191.41
C ILE A 413 -70.17 -53.88 -192.51
N ASN A 414 -71.41 -53.44 -192.72
CA ASN A 414 -72.25 -53.93 -193.84
C ASN A 414 -71.58 -53.70 -195.20
N GLU A 415 -70.95 -52.54 -195.40
CA GLU A 415 -70.23 -52.20 -196.63
C GLU A 415 -68.98 -53.06 -196.88
N GLN A 416 -68.49 -53.81 -195.87
CA GLN A 416 -67.38 -54.76 -196.01
C GLN A 416 -67.83 -56.23 -196.11
N LEU A 417 -69.06 -56.57 -195.70
CA LEU A 417 -69.57 -57.95 -195.74
C LEU A 417 -70.41 -58.26 -196.97
N GLN A 418 -71.07 -57.25 -197.58
CA GLN A 418 -71.66 -57.41 -198.91
C GLN A 418 -70.59 -57.83 -199.95
N GLN A 419 -69.35 -57.36 -199.77
CA GLN A 419 -68.18 -57.72 -200.58
C GLN A 419 -67.63 -59.14 -200.30
N LYS A 420 -68.17 -59.86 -199.30
CA LYS A 420 -67.78 -61.24 -198.96
C LYS A 420 -68.86 -62.29 -199.25
N GLU A 421 -70.11 -61.89 -199.41
CA GLU A 421 -71.17 -62.79 -199.88
C GLU A 421 -70.90 -63.30 -201.31
N ASP A 422 -70.36 -62.45 -202.19
CA ASP A 422 -69.96 -62.85 -203.55
C ASP A 422 -68.72 -63.77 -203.59
N GLU A 423 -67.72 -63.56 -202.72
CA GLU A 423 -66.49 -64.38 -202.72
C GLU A 423 -66.67 -65.77 -202.09
N ILE A 424 -67.43 -65.89 -200.99
CA ILE A 424 -67.60 -67.18 -200.28
C ILE A 424 -68.68 -68.06 -200.89
N SER A 425 -69.43 -67.53 -201.86
CA SER A 425 -70.11 -68.31 -202.90
C SER A 425 -69.16 -69.30 -203.60
N MET A 426 -67.87 -68.97 -203.75
CA MET A 426 -66.83 -69.91 -204.21
C MET A 426 -66.14 -70.67 -203.08
N ALA A 427 -65.80 -70.03 -201.95
CA ALA A 427 -65.01 -70.68 -200.89
C ALA A 427 -65.73 -71.86 -200.19
N ARG A 428 -67.06 -71.95 -200.31
CA ARG A 428 -67.84 -73.17 -199.98
C ARG A 428 -67.42 -74.41 -200.79
N SER A 429 -66.68 -74.25 -201.89
CA SER A 429 -66.14 -75.33 -202.71
C SER A 429 -64.65 -75.64 -202.46
N GLU A 430 -63.97 -74.93 -201.56
CA GLU A 430 -62.51 -75.07 -201.35
C GLU A 430 -62.09 -75.57 -199.96
N LEU A 431 -62.85 -75.26 -198.88
CA LEU A 431 -62.42 -75.69 -197.53
C LEU A 431 -62.71 -77.17 -197.23
N GLU A 432 -63.64 -77.80 -197.94
CA GLU A 432 -63.78 -79.28 -197.94
C GLU A 432 -62.51 -79.96 -198.53
N THR A 433 -61.71 -79.24 -199.32
CA THR A 433 -60.38 -79.67 -199.78
C THR A 433 -59.28 -79.33 -198.76
N ALA A 434 -59.37 -78.21 -198.04
CA ALA A 434 -58.40 -77.84 -196.99
C ALA A 434 -58.48 -78.77 -195.75
N HIS A 435 -59.63 -79.42 -195.54
CA HIS A 435 -59.80 -80.54 -194.61
C HIS A 435 -58.87 -81.75 -194.90
N HIS A 436 -58.15 -81.72 -196.04
CA HIS A 436 -57.14 -82.69 -196.45
C HIS A 436 -55.68 -82.21 -196.30
N GLN A 437 -55.41 -80.90 -196.18
CA GLN A 437 -54.03 -80.35 -196.24
C GLN A 437 -53.40 -79.99 -194.89
N LEU A 438 -54.13 -79.46 -193.90
CA LEU A 438 -53.48 -79.14 -192.61
C LEU A 438 -53.08 -80.39 -191.80
N ALA A 439 -53.55 -81.58 -192.22
CA ALA A 439 -53.03 -82.87 -191.81
C ALA A 439 -51.50 -83.02 -192.06
N GLU A 440 -50.96 -82.35 -193.09
CA GLU A 440 -49.51 -82.33 -193.35
C GLU A 440 -48.75 -81.29 -192.49
N LEU A 441 -49.36 -80.16 -192.14
CA LEU A 441 -48.65 -79.07 -191.44
C LEU A 441 -48.33 -79.41 -189.98
N VAL A 442 -49.06 -80.38 -189.40
CA VAL A 442 -48.70 -81.10 -188.16
C VAL A 442 -47.29 -81.72 -188.22
N GLN A 443 -46.74 -81.96 -189.42
CA GLN A 443 -45.47 -82.66 -189.62
C GLN A 443 -44.24 -81.73 -189.79
N LYS A 444 -44.40 -80.47 -190.26
CA LYS A 444 -43.27 -79.59 -190.59
C LYS A 444 -42.74 -78.75 -189.42
N LEU A 445 -43.59 -78.02 -188.68
CA LEU A 445 -43.10 -77.08 -187.64
C LEU A 445 -42.77 -77.71 -186.28
N ARG A 446 -43.05 -79.01 -186.08
CA ARG A 446 -42.43 -79.81 -184.99
C ARG A 446 -40.90 -79.95 -185.11
N LYS A 447 -40.25 -79.36 -186.14
CA LYS A 447 -38.79 -79.44 -186.40
C LYS A 447 -37.98 -78.14 -186.28
N GLN A 448 -38.57 -76.93 -186.26
CA GLN A 448 -37.78 -75.68 -186.44
C GLN A 448 -37.55 -74.85 -185.17
N GLU A 449 -38.57 -74.34 -184.49
CA GLU A 449 -38.31 -73.46 -183.32
C GLU A 449 -37.68 -74.21 -182.13
N LYS A 450 -37.78 -75.54 -182.12
CA LYS A 450 -37.02 -76.44 -181.22
C LYS A 450 -35.49 -76.43 -181.46
N ARG A 451 -34.96 -75.55 -182.32
CA ARG A 451 -33.52 -75.41 -182.60
C ARG A 451 -32.94 -74.00 -182.38
N ARG A 452 -33.71 -72.91 -182.56
CA ARG A 452 -33.13 -71.56 -182.82
C ARG A 452 -33.10 -70.59 -181.63
N GLN A 453 -33.91 -70.78 -180.59
CA GLN A 453 -33.74 -70.03 -179.32
C GLN A 453 -33.13 -70.85 -178.18
N LYS A 454 -32.58 -72.03 -178.52
CA LYS A 454 -31.47 -72.67 -177.81
C LYS A 454 -30.13 -71.89 -177.98
N GLU A 455 -30.14 -70.78 -178.71
CA GLU A 455 -28.95 -70.20 -179.35
C GLU A 455 -28.60 -68.78 -178.87
N GLN A 456 -29.37 -68.17 -177.96
CA GLN A 456 -29.13 -66.76 -177.53
C GLN A 456 -29.12 -66.46 -176.02
N GLN A 457 -29.92 -67.11 -175.16
CA GLN A 457 -29.87 -66.80 -173.72
C GLN A 457 -28.87 -67.69 -172.95
N ASP A 458 -28.83 -68.99 -173.24
CA ASP A 458 -27.82 -69.92 -172.71
C ASP A 458 -26.44 -69.75 -173.41
N ASN A 459 -26.29 -68.75 -174.27
CA ASN A 459 -25.00 -68.20 -174.68
C ASN A 459 -24.43 -67.21 -173.63
N GLU A 460 -25.31 -66.63 -172.79
CA GLU A 460 -24.90 -65.75 -171.68
C GLU A 460 -24.49 -66.57 -170.42
N ASP A 461 -25.01 -67.80 -170.27
CA ASP A 461 -24.47 -68.82 -169.35
C ASP A 461 -22.95 -68.99 -169.52
N PHE A 462 -22.46 -68.90 -170.77
CA PHE A 462 -21.03 -68.99 -171.07
C PHE A 462 -20.26 -67.68 -170.88
N ARG A 463 -20.91 -66.51 -170.77
CA ARG A 463 -20.22 -65.22 -170.63
C ARG A 463 -19.93 -64.85 -169.18
N ILE A 464 -20.93 -64.98 -168.30
CA ILE A 464 -20.80 -64.52 -166.91
C ILE A 464 -19.92 -65.46 -166.07
N GLU A 465 -20.03 -66.79 -166.27
CA GLU A 465 -19.15 -67.73 -165.56
C GLU A 465 -17.72 -67.75 -166.14
N ASN A 466 -17.50 -67.30 -167.39
CA ASN A 466 -16.15 -66.98 -167.90
C ASN A 466 -15.49 -65.85 -167.09
N GLU A 467 -16.25 -64.82 -166.71
CA GLU A 467 -15.75 -63.72 -165.88
C GLU A 467 -15.48 -64.17 -164.43
N ARG A 468 -16.25 -65.15 -163.92
CA ARG A 468 -16.00 -65.77 -162.61
C ARG A 468 -14.77 -66.70 -162.62
N LEU A 469 -14.59 -67.50 -163.67
CA LEU A 469 -13.36 -68.25 -163.93
C LEU A 469 -12.15 -67.32 -163.98
N ARG A 470 -12.28 -66.12 -164.57
CA ARG A 470 -11.22 -65.10 -164.59
C ARG A 470 -10.89 -64.51 -163.21
N ASN A 471 -11.82 -64.47 -162.27
CA ASN A 471 -11.54 -64.05 -160.89
C ASN A 471 -10.91 -65.18 -160.05
N MET A 472 -11.32 -66.45 -160.24
CA MET A 472 -10.53 -67.58 -159.72
C MET A 472 -9.11 -67.62 -160.31
N MET A 473 -8.92 -67.18 -161.56
CA MET A 473 -7.60 -67.02 -162.19
C MET A 473 -6.81 -65.80 -161.65
N ARG A 474 -7.36 -64.97 -160.76
CA ARG A 474 -6.59 -63.97 -159.99
C ARG A 474 -6.25 -64.47 -158.59
N GLU A 475 -7.20 -65.06 -157.87
CA GLU A 475 -6.91 -65.73 -156.57
C GLU A 475 -5.91 -66.89 -156.73
N ARG A 476 -5.90 -67.58 -157.88
CA ARG A 476 -4.86 -68.58 -158.20
C ARG A 476 -3.56 -67.97 -158.74
N SER A 477 -3.54 -66.74 -159.25
CA SER A 477 -2.32 -66.12 -159.81
C SER A 477 -1.39 -65.57 -158.73
N ASP A 478 -1.92 -65.14 -157.59
CA ASP A 478 -1.09 -64.70 -156.45
C ASP A 478 -0.80 -65.85 -155.46
N ASN A 479 -1.72 -66.79 -155.22
CA ASN A 479 -1.39 -68.00 -154.45
C ASN A 479 -0.45 -68.95 -155.21
N GLN A 480 -0.33 -68.83 -156.54
CA GLN A 480 0.75 -69.49 -157.26
C GLN A 480 2.13 -68.86 -156.99
N LYS A 481 2.27 -67.67 -156.38
CA LYS A 481 3.59 -67.21 -155.87
C LYS A 481 3.99 -67.85 -154.55
N GLU A 482 3.04 -68.36 -153.77
CA GLU A 482 3.29 -69.03 -152.49
C GLU A 482 3.42 -70.55 -152.65
N VAL A 483 2.73 -71.17 -153.63
CA VAL A 483 2.97 -72.58 -154.00
C VAL A 483 4.24 -72.74 -154.86
N GLU A 484 4.58 -71.76 -155.71
CA GLU A 484 5.84 -71.74 -156.48
C GLU A 484 7.06 -71.50 -155.57
N TYR A 485 6.89 -70.93 -154.38
CA TYR A 485 7.91 -70.97 -153.31
C TYR A 485 8.19 -72.43 -152.87
N VAL A 486 7.15 -73.20 -152.55
CA VAL A 486 7.30 -74.58 -152.06
C VAL A 486 7.79 -75.55 -153.15
N LEU A 487 7.29 -75.46 -154.39
CA LEU A 487 7.80 -76.31 -155.47
C LEU A 487 9.26 -76.00 -155.82
N THR A 488 9.70 -74.75 -155.66
CA THR A 488 11.09 -74.32 -155.88
C THR A 488 12.02 -74.76 -154.73
N GLU A 489 11.56 -74.73 -153.48
CA GLU A 489 12.30 -75.36 -152.36
C GLU A 489 12.39 -76.88 -152.54
N PHE A 490 11.31 -77.52 -152.98
CA PHE A 490 11.37 -78.90 -153.40
C PHE A 490 12.44 -79.03 -154.52
N GLN A 491 12.47 -78.20 -155.57
CA GLN A 491 13.49 -78.30 -156.65
C GLN A 491 14.95 -78.17 -156.15
N LYS A 492 15.24 -77.28 -155.19
CA LYS A 492 16.56 -77.24 -154.52
C LYS A 492 16.90 -78.57 -153.86
N LEU A 493 15.90 -79.18 -153.21
CA LEU A 493 15.98 -80.51 -152.64
C LEU A 493 16.23 -81.59 -153.73
N GLN A 494 15.79 -81.43 -155.01
CA GLN A 494 16.26 -82.37 -156.09
C GLN A 494 17.77 -82.22 -156.45
N GLY A 495 18.50 -81.18 -156.00
CA GLY A 495 19.92 -81.00 -156.34
C GLY A 495 20.93 -81.68 -155.39
N ILE A 496 20.57 -81.83 -154.12
CA ILE A 496 21.54 -82.06 -153.02
C ILE A 496 22.00 -83.55 -152.92
N LEU A 497 21.46 -84.42 -153.78
CA LEU A 497 21.22 -85.85 -153.49
C LEU A 497 21.74 -86.86 -154.53
N ASN A 498 21.71 -86.58 -155.83
CA ASN A 498 22.37 -87.40 -156.87
C ASN A 498 21.72 -88.77 -157.22
N LEU A 499 20.40 -88.85 -157.38
CA LEU A 499 19.77 -89.62 -158.48
C LEU A 499 19.91 -88.83 -159.83
N GLY A 500 19.15 -89.08 -160.91
CA GLY A 500 19.39 -88.43 -162.24
C GLY A 500 18.19 -87.79 -163.00
N PRO A 501 18.40 -86.68 -163.77
CA PRO A 501 17.53 -85.51 -164.05
C PRO A 501 16.04 -85.62 -164.44
N LYS A 502 15.44 -86.81 -164.40
CA LYS A 502 14.04 -86.95 -163.93
C LYS A 502 13.98 -86.88 -162.41
N ALA A 503 14.92 -86.16 -161.80
CA ALA A 503 15.04 -85.81 -160.35
C ALA A 503 14.27 -84.36 -160.59
N THR A 504 12.92 -83.96 -160.59
CA THR A 504 11.45 -84.18 -160.09
C THR A 504 10.77 -83.82 -158.65
N PRO A 505 11.24 -82.91 -157.76
CA PRO A 505 11.38 -82.96 -156.19
C PRO A 505 12.43 -83.82 -155.20
N HIS A 506 13.82 -83.93 -155.28
CA HIS A 506 14.67 -85.23 -155.55
C HIS A 506 15.02 -85.91 -154.26
N ASP A 507 14.22 -86.96 -154.02
CA ASP A 507 14.45 -88.09 -153.15
C ASP A 507 14.43 -87.74 -151.67
N VAL A 508 14.52 -86.45 -151.30
CA VAL A 508 15.68 -85.77 -150.61
C VAL A 508 16.31 -86.43 -149.38
N VAL A 509 16.31 -87.75 -149.43
CA VAL A 509 16.51 -88.69 -148.35
C VAL A 509 17.44 -89.81 -148.87
N ASP A 510 17.77 -89.87 -150.17
CA ASP A 510 18.91 -90.62 -150.74
C ASP A 510 20.27 -90.19 -150.13
N LYS A 511 20.36 -89.04 -149.44
CA LYS A 511 21.50 -88.53 -148.65
C LYS A 511 21.15 -88.01 -147.26
N ILE A 512 19.89 -88.02 -146.82
CA ILE A 512 19.66 -88.30 -145.39
C ILE A 512 20.13 -89.74 -145.11
N THR A 513 19.89 -90.65 -146.05
CA THR A 513 19.93 -92.10 -145.79
C THR A 513 20.83 -92.92 -146.73
N SER A 514 21.58 -92.28 -147.64
CA SER A 514 23.00 -92.67 -147.81
C SER A 514 23.78 -92.39 -146.51
N ILE A 515 23.34 -91.43 -145.68
CA ILE A 515 24.08 -90.91 -144.52
C ILE A 515 23.66 -91.53 -143.17
N ILE A 516 22.54 -92.27 -143.10
CA ILE A 516 22.39 -93.39 -142.14
C ILE A 516 22.94 -94.72 -142.70
N SER A 517 23.73 -94.62 -143.80
CA SER A 517 25.13 -95.07 -143.82
C SER A 517 25.43 -96.48 -143.33
N ARG A 518 24.80 -97.49 -143.96
CA ARG A 518 25.42 -98.81 -144.11
C ARG A 518 25.35 -99.24 -145.58
N ARG A 519 26.31 -98.92 -146.46
CA ARG A 519 27.68 -98.36 -146.34
C ARG A 519 28.60 -98.97 -145.27
N ILE A 520 28.21 -100.14 -144.77
CA ILE A 520 29.06 -101.14 -144.14
C ILE A 520 28.60 -102.42 -144.85
N HIS A 521 29.10 -102.67 -146.06
CA HIS A 521 30.38 -103.34 -146.35
C HIS A 521 30.13 -104.86 -146.60
N HIS A 522 30.88 -105.55 -147.46
CA HIS A 522 32.30 -105.90 -147.34
C HIS A 522 32.52 -106.69 -146.04
N ARG A 523 33.08 -107.91 -146.14
CA ARG A 523 34.50 -108.12 -145.83
C ARG A 523 34.81 -107.61 -144.42
N TYR A 524 34.69 -108.44 -143.39
CA TYR A 524 34.64 -109.92 -143.41
C TYR A 524 33.46 -110.53 -144.21
#